data_AF-A0A455XCI1-F1
#
_entry.id   AF-A0A455XCI1-F1
#
_cell.length_a   1.000
_cell.length_b   1.000
_cell.length_c   1.000
_cell.angle_alpha   90.00
_cell.angle_beta   90.00
_cell.angle_gamma   90.00
#
_symmetry.space_group_name_H-M   'P 1'
#
loop_
_entity.id
_entity.type
_entity.pdbx_description
1 polymer ?
#
loop_
_entity_poly.entity_id
_entity_poly.type
_entity_poly.pdbx_seq_one_letter_code
_entity_poly.pdbx_strand_id
1 'polypeptide(L)'
;MALTDTILREQLWRIPTALERNSLAVMDGHHQVEAARILRLKYIPCLLLDYDQVQVNASRQGYVVTTQEIVRRAKTGELYLPKTTHHRFPSLLPICNISLLLLQPNRKSKPTSSWQPPNRDILTKYGDVAFARPQFPIVST
;
A
#
# COMPACT_ATOMS: atom_id res chain seq x y z
N MET A 1 19.81 2.27 -5.23
CA MET A 1 19.06 2.32 -6.50
C MET A 1 17.62 2.65 -6.15
N ALA A 2 17.01 3.65 -6.79
CA ALA A 2 15.65 4.05 -6.43
C ALA A 2 14.64 2.98 -6.90
N LEU A 3 13.51 2.83 -6.20
CA LEU A 3 12.45 1.89 -6.57
C LEU A 3 11.96 2.14 -8.01
N THR A 4 11.87 3.42 -8.40
CA THR A 4 11.52 3.85 -9.75
C THR A 4 12.44 3.28 -10.82
N ASP A 5 13.76 3.30 -10.60
CA ASP A 5 14.76 2.79 -11.55
C ASP A 5 14.58 1.29 -11.77
N THR A 6 14.29 0.57 -10.67
CA THR A 6 14.06 -0.88 -10.72
C THR A 6 12.80 -1.21 -11.51
N ILE A 7 11.70 -0.50 -11.25
CA ILE A 7 10.42 -0.68 -11.96
C ILE A 7 10.60 -0.37 -13.46
N LEU A 8 11.32 0.69 -13.81
CA LEU A 8 11.57 1.06 -15.21
C LEU A 8 12.50 0.07 -15.92
N ARG A 9 13.51 -0.47 -15.24
CA ARG A 9 14.40 -1.47 -15.83
C ARG A 9 13.67 -2.78 -16.08
N GLU A 10 12.86 -3.22 -15.13
CA GLU A 10 12.22 -4.54 -15.18
C GLU A 10 10.86 -4.53 -15.84
N GLN A 11 10.26 -3.35 -16.03
CA GLN A 11 8.88 -3.17 -16.55
C GLN A 11 7.83 -3.91 -15.71
N LEU A 12 8.14 -4.17 -14.44
CA LEU A 12 7.33 -4.94 -13.51
C LEU A 12 7.18 -4.20 -12.18
N TRP A 13 5.98 -4.27 -11.64
CA TRP A 13 5.66 -3.90 -10.27
C TRP A 13 5.62 -5.15 -9.40
N ARG A 14 6.43 -5.17 -8.32
CA ARG A 14 6.67 -6.39 -7.54
C ARG A 14 6.08 -6.46 -6.15
N ILE A 15 5.78 -5.33 -5.51
CA ILE A 15 5.35 -5.33 -4.10
C ILE A 15 4.09 -4.47 -4.00
N PRO A 16 2.96 -5.02 -3.54
CA PRO A 16 1.74 -4.24 -3.36
C PRO A 16 1.89 -3.25 -2.20
N THR A 17 1.08 -2.19 -2.22
CA THR A 17 0.94 -1.26 -1.08
C THR A 17 -0.09 -1.82 -0.10
N ALA A 18 0.26 -1.88 1.19
CA ALA A 18 -0.66 -2.33 2.23
C ALA A 18 -1.52 -1.14 2.70
N LEU A 19 -2.84 -1.28 2.63
CA LEU A 19 -3.80 -0.25 3.00
C LEU A 19 -4.77 -0.78 4.05
N GLU A 20 -5.25 0.10 4.94
CA GLU A 20 -6.43 -0.20 5.73
C GLU A 20 -7.67 -0.22 4.84
N ARG A 21 -8.45 -1.29 4.94
CA ARG A 21 -9.56 -1.60 4.05
C ARG A 21 -10.57 -0.45 3.90
N ASN A 22 -10.94 0.21 5.00
CA ASN A 22 -12.07 1.13 5.01
C ASN A 22 -11.68 2.60 4.79
N SER A 23 -10.54 3.03 5.34
CA SER A 23 -10.03 4.39 5.26
C SER A 23 -9.00 4.60 4.16
N LEU A 24 -8.46 3.50 3.60
CA LEU A 24 -7.35 3.51 2.65
C LEU A 24 -6.09 4.18 3.21
N ALA A 25 -5.96 4.25 4.54
CA ALA A 25 -4.73 4.67 5.20
C ALA A 25 -3.59 3.74 4.80
N VAL A 26 -2.46 4.31 4.38
CA VAL A 26 -1.29 3.52 4.00
C VAL A 26 -0.67 2.90 5.25
N MET A 27 -0.75 1.57 5.38
CA MET A 27 -0.09 0.84 6.47
C MET A 27 1.39 0.64 6.16
N ASP A 28 1.71 0.28 4.90
CA ASP A 28 3.08 0.14 4.41
C ASP A 28 3.12 0.35 2.89
N GLY A 29 4.29 0.72 2.38
CA GLY A 29 4.52 0.93 0.95
C GLY A 29 4.51 2.41 0.53
N HIS A 30 5.03 3.30 1.37
CA HIS A 30 5.15 4.73 1.06
C HIS A 30 6.05 4.99 -0.16
N HIS A 31 7.15 4.24 -0.30
CA HIS A 31 8.01 4.32 -1.49
C HIS A 31 7.29 3.90 -2.77
N GLN A 32 6.40 2.91 -2.69
CA GLN A 32 5.57 2.44 -3.79
C GLN A 32 4.61 3.55 -4.21
N VAL A 33 3.91 4.16 -3.27
CA VAL A 33 3.02 5.31 -3.56
C VAL A 33 3.79 6.44 -4.24
N GLU A 34 4.98 6.79 -3.72
CA GLU A 34 5.81 7.84 -4.31
C GLU A 34 6.33 7.46 -5.70
N ALA A 35 6.79 6.21 -5.89
CA ALA A 35 7.23 5.73 -7.20
C ALA A 35 6.10 5.78 -8.23
N ALA A 36 4.87 5.42 -7.84
CA ALA A 36 3.71 5.53 -8.72
C ALA A 36 3.37 6.97 -9.09
N ARG A 37 3.54 7.91 -8.15
CA ARG A 37 3.37 9.35 -8.39
C ARG A 37 4.41 9.86 -9.39
N ILE A 38 5.69 9.55 -9.18
CA ILE A 38 6.79 9.91 -10.08
C ILE A 38 6.56 9.33 -11.49
N LEU A 39 6.19 8.06 -11.58
CA LEU A 39 5.93 7.35 -12.83
C LEU A 39 4.55 7.67 -13.45
N ARG A 40 3.75 8.54 -12.80
CA ARG A 40 2.40 8.95 -13.24
C ARG A 40 1.48 7.76 -13.52
N LEU A 41 1.55 6.73 -12.69
CA LEU A 41 0.68 5.56 -12.80
C LEU A 41 -0.74 5.92 -12.38
N LYS A 42 -1.71 5.34 -13.09
CA LYS A 42 -3.14 5.52 -12.80
C LYS A 42 -3.62 4.59 -11.70
N TYR A 43 -3.02 3.41 -11.59
CA TYR A 43 -3.34 2.43 -10.56
C TYR A 43 -2.07 1.80 -9.99
N ILE A 44 -2.13 1.33 -8.75
CA ILE A 44 -1.14 0.43 -8.15
C ILE A 44 -1.84 -0.76 -7.51
N PRO A 45 -1.19 -1.93 -7.42
CA PRO A 45 -1.72 -3.04 -6.65
C PRO A 45 -1.65 -2.74 -5.16
N CYS A 46 -2.74 -3.07 -4.46
CA CYS A 46 -2.91 -2.86 -3.04
C CYS A 46 -3.42 -4.14 -2.37
N LEU A 47 -2.98 -4.33 -1.13
CA LEU A 47 -3.58 -5.30 -0.20
C LEU A 47 -4.45 -4.53 0.78
N LEU A 48 -5.70 -4.95 0.92
CA LEU A 48 -6.66 -4.36 1.85
C LEU A 48 -6.70 -5.19 3.12
N LEU A 49 -6.21 -4.59 4.20
CA LEU A 49 -6.03 -5.22 5.50
C LEU A 49 -6.94 -4.59 6.54
N ASP A 50 -7.30 -5.42 7.52
CA ASP A 50 -8.04 -5.01 8.70
C ASP A 50 -7.06 -4.93 9.89
N TYR A 51 -7.30 -3.97 10.78
CA TYR A 51 -6.45 -3.76 11.97
C TYR A 51 -6.62 -4.85 13.04
N ASP A 52 -7.56 -5.77 12.87
CA ASP A 52 -7.68 -6.98 13.67
C ASP A 52 -6.49 -7.95 13.44
N GLN A 53 -5.89 -7.91 12.25
CA GLN A 53 -4.78 -8.76 11.82
C GLN A 53 -3.42 -8.06 11.94
N VAL A 54 -3.40 -6.72 12.03
CA VAL A 54 -2.19 -5.91 11.99
C VAL A 54 -2.03 -5.12 13.27
N GLN A 55 -0.97 -5.44 14.04
CA GLN A 55 -0.62 -4.65 15.22
C GLN A 55 0.10 -3.37 14.82
N VAL A 56 -0.10 -2.29 15.57
CA VAL A 56 0.61 -1.02 15.34
C VAL A 56 1.23 -0.51 16.63
N ASN A 57 2.47 -0.03 16.53
CA ASN A 57 3.18 0.59 17.63
C ASN A 57 3.68 1.99 17.23
N ALA A 58 3.89 2.85 18.22
CA ALA A 58 4.60 4.10 18.01
C ALA A 58 6.11 3.83 17.88
N SER A 59 6.72 4.33 16.81
CA SER A 59 8.18 4.29 16.62
C SER A 59 8.88 5.49 17.23
N ARG A 60 8.16 6.58 17.44
CA ARG A 60 8.68 7.80 18.07
C ARG A 60 8.19 7.90 19.51
N GLN A 61 9.10 8.23 20.42
CA GLN A 61 8.74 8.55 21.80
C GLN A 61 7.82 9.78 21.86
N GLY A 62 6.91 9.79 22.83
CA GLY A 62 5.93 10.87 23.02
C GLY A 62 4.69 10.78 22.15
N TYR A 63 4.59 9.79 21.26
CA TYR A 63 3.39 9.53 20.46
C TYR A 63 2.62 8.34 21.00
N VAL A 64 1.33 8.54 21.23
CA VAL A 64 0.39 7.42 21.40
C VAL A 64 -0.26 7.15 20.05
N VAL A 65 -0.10 5.91 19.58
CA VAL A 65 -0.60 5.47 18.29
C VAL A 65 -1.67 4.42 18.53
N THR A 66 -2.89 4.69 18.05
CA THR A 66 -4.00 3.73 18.04
C THR A 66 -4.52 3.61 16.61
N THR A 67 -5.11 2.46 16.30
CA THR A 67 -5.71 2.19 14.99
C THR A 67 -6.83 3.18 14.66
N GLN A 68 -7.65 3.52 15.67
CA GLN A 68 -8.70 4.55 15.58
C GLN A 68 -8.13 5.92 15.23
N GLU A 69 -7.03 6.33 15.88
CA GLU A 69 -6.40 7.63 15.63
C GLU A 69 -5.75 7.67 14.24
N ILE A 70 -5.14 6.58 13.78
CA ILE A 70 -4.60 6.49 12.42
C ILE A 70 -5.73 6.67 11.39
N VAL A 71 -6.85 5.96 11.57
CA VAL A 71 -8.01 6.07 10.67
C VAL A 71 -8.59 7.48 10.69
N ARG A 72 -8.73 8.10 11.87
CA ARG A 72 -9.21 9.47 12.02
C ARG A 72 -8.30 10.44 11.26
N ARG A 73 -6.99 10.39 11.51
CA ARG A 73 -5.98 11.24 10.86
C ARG A 73 -5.92 11.06 9.36
N ALA A 74 -6.05 9.83 8.87
CA ALA A 74 -6.11 9.55 7.44
C ALA A 74 -7.34 10.21 6.78
N LYS A 75 -8.49 10.19 7.45
CA LYS A 75 -9.72 10.83 6.97
C LYS A 75 -9.69 12.36 7.07
N THR A 76 -9.07 12.91 8.10
CA THR A 76 -9.00 14.37 8.33
C THR A 76 -7.81 15.04 7.65
N GLY A 77 -6.82 14.27 7.17
CA GLY A 77 -5.58 14.80 6.62
C GLY A 77 -4.57 15.26 7.68
N GLU A 78 -4.83 15.03 8.96
CA GLU A 78 -3.93 15.37 10.10
C GLU A 78 -2.86 14.28 10.31
N LEU A 79 -2.09 14.02 9.26
CA LEU A 79 -1.17 12.90 9.18
C LEU A 79 -0.06 12.98 10.24
N TYR A 80 0.40 11.81 10.70
CA TYR A 80 1.55 11.74 11.59
C TYR A 80 2.84 12.21 10.88
N LEU A 81 3.84 12.58 11.67
CA LEU A 81 5.18 12.80 11.16
C LEU A 81 5.81 11.52 10.57
N PRO A 82 6.84 11.67 9.74
CA PRO A 82 7.68 10.59 9.26
C PRO A 82 8.02 9.50 10.25
N LYS A 83 7.74 8.23 9.91
CA LYS A 83 8.16 7.07 10.71
C LYS A 83 7.67 7.13 12.16
N THR A 84 6.45 7.61 12.37
CA THR A 84 5.81 7.66 13.70
C THR A 84 5.09 6.35 14.02
N THR A 85 4.55 5.67 13.02
CA THR A 85 3.85 4.39 13.17
C THR A 85 4.69 3.25 12.63
N HIS A 86 4.64 2.10 13.30
CA HIS A 86 5.23 0.85 12.81
C HIS A 86 4.21 -0.28 12.91
N HIS A 87 3.74 -0.72 11.75
CA HIS A 87 2.81 -1.82 11.60
C HIS A 87 3.56 -3.15 11.59
N ARG A 88 3.04 -4.13 12.33
CA ARG A 88 3.55 -5.49 12.39
C ARG A 88 2.53 -6.40 11.71
N PHE A 89 2.91 -6.88 10.55
CA PHE A 89 2.11 -7.81 9.76
C PHE A 89 2.31 -9.24 10.28
N PRO A 90 1.28 -10.11 10.16
CA PRO A 90 1.35 -11.49 10.66
C PRO A 90 2.34 -12.37 9.88
N SER A 91 2.72 -11.97 8.66
CA SER A 91 3.81 -12.58 7.89
C SER A 91 4.44 -11.54 6.96
N LEU A 92 5.26 -11.98 6.00
CA LEU A 92 5.75 -11.12 4.92
C LEU A 92 4.64 -10.80 3.92
N LEU A 93 4.59 -9.55 3.45
CA LEU A 93 3.67 -9.16 2.39
C LEU A 93 3.99 -9.96 1.11
N PRO A 94 2.97 -10.46 0.39
CA PRO A 94 3.16 -11.21 -0.83
C PRO A 94 3.80 -10.36 -1.93
N ILE A 95 4.55 -11.02 -2.81
CA ILE A 95 5.03 -10.41 -4.05
C ILE A 95 3.96 -10.50 -5.14
N CYS A 96 3.99 -9.55 -6.06
CA CYS A 96 3.20 -9.53 -7.28
C CYS A 96 4.15 -9.42 -8.49
N ASN A 97 3.67 -9.70 -9.70
CA ASN A 97 4.44 -9.50 -10.93
C ASN A 97 3.53 -8.85 -11.96
N ILE A 98 3.30 -7.55 -11.81
CA ILE A 98 2.32 -6.81 -12.62
C ILE A 98 3.06 -5.95 -13.63
N SER A 99 2.77 -6.15 -14.91
CA SER A 99 3.37 -5.33 -15.96
C SER A 99 3.04 -3.85 -15.77
N LEU A 100 4.07 -3.01 -15.87
CA LEU A 100 3.95 -1.56 -15.75
C LEU A 100 2.92 -0.99 -16.74
N LEU A 101 2.79 -1.60 -17.93
CA LEU A 101 1.81 -1.24 -18.97
C LEU A 101 0.36 -1.31 -18.46
N LEU A 102 0.06 -2.19 -17.51
CA LEU A 102 -1.29 -2.31 -16.93
C LEU A 102 -1.62 -1.14 -16.00
N LEU A 103 -0.61 -0.50 -15.42
CA LEU A 103 -0.73 0.53 -14.40
C LEU A 103 -0.78 1.95 -14.99
N GLN A 104 -0.51 2.09 -16.29
CA GLN A 104 -0.41 3.39 -16.96
C GLN A 104 -1.77 4.06 -17.24
N PRO A 105 -1.79 5.40 -17.44
CA PRO A 105 -3.02 6.17 -17.64
C PRO A 105 -3.86 5.79 -18.85
N ASN A 106 -3.21 5.35 -19.93
CA ASN A 106 -3.82 5.16 -21.24
C ASN A 106 -4.76 3.94 -21.32
N ARG A 107 -4.91 3.19 -20.23
CA ARG A 107 -5.87 2.08 -20.14
C ARG A 107 -7.28 2.59 -19.78
N LYS A 108 -8.25 2.26 -20.63
CA LYS A 108 -9.67 2.64 -20.48
C LYS A 108 -10.37 1.87 -19.35
N SER A 109 -9.97 0.63 -19.06
CA SER A 109 -10.49 -0.18 -17.96
C SER A 109 -9.54 -0.21 -16.76
N LYS A 110 -10.09 -0.33 -15.53
CA LYS A 110 -9.30 -0.79 -14.39
C LYS A 110 -8.68 -2.15 -14.76
N PRO A 111 -7.44 -2.44 -14.35
CA PRO A 111 -6.94 -3.80 -14.42
C PRO A 111 -7.96 -4.70 -13.71
N THR A 112 -8.60 -5.59 -14.47
CA THR A 112 -9.33 -6.71 -13.87
C THR A 112 -8.34 -7.50 -13.03
N SER A 113 -8.77 -8.09 -11.91
CA SER A 113 -7.97 -8.93 -11.02
C SER A 113 -7.38 -10.13 -11.78
N SER A 114 -6.35 -9.88 -12.59
CA SER A 114 -5.47 -10.90 -13.15
C SER A 114 -4.34 -11.20 -12.17
N TRP A 115 -4.15 -10.34 -11.15
CA TRP A 115 -3.38 -10.72 -9.98
C TRP A 115 -4.22 -11.67 -9.13
N GLN A 116 -3.90 -12.95 -9.25
CA GLN A 116 -4.23 -13.93 -8.23
C GLN A 116 -3.01 -14.01 -7.31
N PRO A 117 -3.19 -13.87 -5.98
CA PRO A 117 -2.08 -14.08 -5.06
C PRO A 117 -1.53 -15.50 -5.29
N PRO A 118 -0.21 -15.68 -5.20
CA PRO A 118 0.44 -16.95 -5.52
C PRO A 118 -0.01 -18.13 -4.61
N ASN A 119 -0.75 -17.86 -3.54
CA ASN A 119 -1.34 -18.86 -2.65
C ASN A 119 -2.69 -18.34 -2.09
N ARG A 120 -3.72 -19.19 -2.02
CA ARG A 120 -5.00 -18.87 -1.33
C ARG A 120 -4.80 -18.52 0.14
N ASP A 121 -3.77 -19.04 0.80
CA ASP A 121 -3.42 -18.71 2.18
C ASP A 121 -3.13 -17.21 2.37
N ILE A 122 -2.72 -16.50 1.32
CA ILE A 122 -2.49 -15.05 1.35
C ILE A 122 -3.81 -14.31 1.49
N LEU A 123 -4.88 -14.72 0.80
CA LEU A 123 -6.21 -14.11 0.96
C LEU A 123 -6.76 -14.38 2.36
N THR A 124 -6.53 -15.58 2.88
CA THR A 124 -6.91 -15.94 4.25
C THR A 124 -6.13 -15.13 5.30
N LYS A 125 -4.88 -14.73 5.02
CA LYS A 125 -4.02 -14.00 5.95
C LYS A 125 -4.03 -12.47 5.83
N TYR A 126 -4.35 -11.95 4.65
CA TYR A 126 -4.16 -10.53 4.29
C TYR A 126 -5.38 -9.90 3.58
N GLY A 127 -6.51 -10.59 3.55
CA GLY A 127 -7.75 -10.04 3.00
C GLY A 127 -7.72 -9.88 1.47
N ASP A 128 -8.38 -8.82 0.99
CA ASP A 128 -8.68 -8.63 -0.43
C ASP A 128 -7.59 -7.87 -1.17
N VAL A 129 -7.60 -8.02 -2.49
CA VAL A 129 -6.67 -7.35 -3.40
C VAL A 129 -7.40 -6.30 -4.20
N ALA A 130 -6.83 -5.11 -4.30
CA ALA A 130 -7.39 -4.03 -5.08
C ALA A 130 -6.36 -3.37 -6.02
N PHE A 131 -6.86 -2.74 -7.08
CA PHE A 131 -6.12 -1.75 -7.83
C PHE A 131 -6.69 -0.37 -7.49
N ALA A 132 -5.90 0.46 -6.83
CA ALA A 132 -6.34 1.77 -6.39
C ALA A 132 -5.46 2.88 -7.00
N ARG A 133 -6.02 4.08 -7.13
CA ARG A 133 -5.27 5.26 -7.59
C ARG A 133 -4.26 5.63 -6.51
N PRO A 134 -3.03 6.03 -6.85
CA PRO A 134 -1.99 6.39 -5.87
C PRO A 134 -2.24 7.74 -5.16
N GLN A 135 -3.51 8.10 -4.95
CA GLN A 135 -3.97 9.29 -4.25
C GLN A 135 -4.53 8.85 -2.88
N PHE A 136 -3.65 8.31 -2.05
CA PHE A 136 -4.01 7.89 -0.70
C PHE A 136 -3.69 8.98 0.30
N PRO A 137 -4.38 9.04 1.45
CA PRO A 137 -3.87 9.79 2.59
C PRO A 137 -2.53 9.18 3.02
N ILE A 138 -1.43 9.86 2.69
CA ILE A 138 -0.05 9.40 2.91
C ILE A 138 0.29 9.58 4.39
N VAL A 139 0.29 8.50 5.18
CA VAL A 139 0.72 8.51 6.60
C VAL A 139 2.25 8.50 6.73
N SER A 140 2.89 9.45 6.04
CA SER A 140 4.29 9.90 6.09
C SER A 140 5.45 8.90 5.90
N THR A 141 6.38 9.26 4.99
CA THR A 141 7.75 8.70 4.77
C THR A 141 8.66 8.84 5.97
#